data_AF-A0A355FZF7-F1
#
_entry.id   AF-A0A355FZF7-F1
#
_cell.length_a   1.000
_cell.length_b   1.000
_cell.length_c   1.000
_cell.angle_alpha   90.00
_cell.angle_beta   90.00
_cell.angle_gamma   90.00
#
_symmetry.space_group_name_H-M   'P 1'
#
loop_
_entity.id
_entity.type
_entity.pdbx_description
1 polymer ?
#
loop_
_entity_poly.entity_id
_entity_poly.type
_entity_poly.pdbx_seq_one_letter_code
_entity_poly.pdbx_strand_id
1 'polypeptide(L)' 'MNILNMEHIEKSFAANHVLKDISLKVDKGEVVSII' A
#
# COMPACT_ATOMS: atom_id res chain seq x y z
N MET A 1 11.33 -6.68 -11.65
CA MET A 1 11.15 -5.25 -11.96
C MET A 1 9.90 -4.81 -11.25
N ASN A 2 10.05 -4.01 -10.19
CA ASN A 2 8.92 -3.55 -9.39
C ASN A 2 8.09 -2.60 -10.25
N ILE A 3 6.79 -2.86 -10.36
CA ILE A 3 5.86 -1.97 -11.07
C ILE A 3 5.15 -1.01 -10.11
N LEU A 4 5.11 -1.36 -8.83
CA LEU A 4 4.60 -0.53 -7.75
C LEU A 4 5.48 -0.74 -6.52
N ASN A 5 5.97 0.36 -5.94
CA ASN A 5 6.67 0.34 -4.66
C ASN A 5 6.13 1.48 -3.80
N MET A 6 5.50 1.13 -2.70
CA MET A 6 4.93 2.05 -1.73
C MET A 6 5.51 1.70 -0.36
N GLU A 7 6.10 2.68 0.30
CA GLU A 7 6.79 2.50 1.58
C GLU A 7 6.18 3.47 2.59
N HIS A 8 5.89 2.96 3.79
CA HIS A 8 5.40 3.75 4.92
C HIS A 8 4.18 4.63 4.58
N ILE A 9 3.22 4.08 3.84
CA ILE A 9 1.98 4.78 3.47
C ILE A 9 1.11 4.97 4.71
N GLU A 10 0.75 6.23 4.94
CA GLU A 10 -0.24 6.63 5.93
C GLU A 10 -1.39 7.39 5.29
N LYS A 11 -2.61 7.18 5.80
CA LYS A 11 -3.78 7.93 5.37
C LYS A 11 -4.77 8.07 6.52
N SER A 12 -5.25 9.30 6.68
CA SER A 12 -6.24 9.65 7.68
C SER A 12 -7.33 10.55 7.10
N PHE A 13 -8.53 10.45 7.64
CA PHE A 13 -9.65 11.36 7.43
C PHE A 13 -10.09 11.91 8.80
N ALA A 14 -9.68 13.15 9.11
CA ALA A 14 -9.75 13.71 10.45
C ALA A 14 -9.12 12.76 11.49
N ALA A 15 -9.88 12.35 12.51
CA ALA A 15 -9.41 11.43 13.54
C ALA A 15 -9.39 9.94 13.10
N ASN A 16 -9.93 9.61 11.92
CA ASN A 16 -9.98 8.24 11.45
C ASN A 16 -8.72 7.87 10.66
N HIS A 17 -7.87 7.02 11.23
CA HIS A 17 -6.66 6.51 10.60
C HIS A 17 -6.99 5.25 9.78
N VAL A 18 -7.01 5.40 8.45
CA VAL A 18 -7.44 4.33 7.52
C VAL A 18 -6.30 3.53 6.93
N LEU A 19 -5.09 4.09 6.84
CA LEU A 19 -3.85 3.36 6.54
C LEU A 19 -2.80 3.78 7.57
N LYS A 20 -2.17 2.82 8.23
CA LYS A 20 -1.19 3.03 9.31
C LYS A 20 0.10 2.33 8.93
N ASP A 21 1.06 3.09 8.44
CA ASP A 21 2.42 2.66 8.12
C ASP A 21 2.49 1.38 7.28
N ILE A 22 1.80 1.39 6.13
CA ILE A 22 1.73 0.22 5.25
C ILE A 22 2.77 0.33 4.13
N SER A 23 3.53 -0.73 3.94
CA SER A 23 4.41 -0.89 2.79
C SER A 23 3.87 -1.98 1.86
N LEU A 24 3.77 -1.68 0.57
CA LEU A 24 3.33 -2.62 -0.47
C LEU A 24 4.28 -2.56 -1.66
N LYS A 25 4.75 -3.73 -2.07
CA LYS A 25 5.52 -3.93 -3.28
C LYS A 25 4.76 -4.87 -4.20
N VAL A 26 4.69 -4.52 -5.49
CA VAL A 26 4.14 -5.38 -6.53
C VAL A 26 5.14 -5.51 -7.66
N ASP A 27 5.46 -6.75 -8.01
CA ASP A 27 6.36 -7.10 -9.10
C ASP A 27 5.61 -7.34 -10.41
N LYS A 28 6.30 -7.14 -11.55
CA LYS A 28 5.72 -7.38 -12.86
C LYS A 28 5.23 -8.83 -12.99
N GLY A 29 3.94 -9.00 -13.26
CA GLY A 29 3.30 -10.31 -13.44
C GLY A 29 2.67 -10.89 -12.17
N GLU A 30 2.81 -10.20 -11.04
CA GLU A 30 2.19 -10.58 -9.77
C GLU A 30 0.70 -10.24 -9.77
N VAL A 31 -0.13 -11.16 -9.27
CA VAL A 31 -1.58 -10.96 -9.08
C VAL A 31 -1.83 -10.72 -7.61
N VAL A 32 -2.28 -9.51 -7.27
CA VAL A 32 -2.53 -9.08 -5.89
C VAL A 32 -4.02 -8.75 -5.74
N SER A 33 -4.62 -9.17 -4.62
CA SER A 33 -5.99 -8.79 -4.23
C SER A 33 -5.97 -8.08 -2.89
N ILE A 34 -6.84 -7.08 -2.76
CA ILE A 34 -7.13 -6.39 -1.48
C ILE A 34 -8.54 -6.83 -1.07
N ILE A 35 -8.73 -7.26 0.18
CA ILE A 35 -9.99 -7.77 0.74
C ILE A 35 -10.40 -6.90 1.92
#